data_AF-A0A2V8WCR1-F1
#
_entry.id   AF-A0A2V8WCR1-F1
#
_cell.length_a   1.000
_cell.length_b   1.000
_cell.length_c   1.000
_cell.angle_alpha   90.00
_cell.angle_beta   90.00
_cell.angle_gamma   90.00
#
_symmetry.space_group_name_H-M   'P 1'
#
loop_
_entity.id
_entity.type
_entity.pdbx_description
1 polymer ?
#
loop_
_entity_poly.entity_id
_entity_poly.type
_entity_poly.pdbx_seq_one_letter_code
_entity_poly.pdbx_strand_id
1 'polypeptide(L)'
;MGFTADVAALTNRMFKPFGDLGYLLGVFVRVAQLRRRSLALRCDDDAEWDEGRTLFLTFNNSKYTGGTMLIAPDADPTDGLIEFVRWGPIGRLGLLRTLPRLYDGSHIKHPLASRRAVRHVEFKEAAPVDVMIDGEVITVECRALDVLPAAVDVFI
;
A
#
# COMPACT_ATOMS: atom_id res chain seq x y z
N MET A 1 3.08 3.20 -6.67
CA MET A 1 2.29 4.34 -7.18
C MET A 1 3.10 5.39 -7.97
N GLY A 2 4.33 5.15 -8.47
CA GLY A 2 5.01 6.14 -9.33
C GLY A 2 6.55 6.32 -9.26
N PHE A 3 7.16 6.52 -10.44
CA PHE A 3 8.29 7.41 -10.79
C PHE A 3 9.75 6.96 -10.50
N THR A 4 10.40 6.31 -11.48
CA THR A 4 11.80 5.84 -11.45
C THR A 4 12.78 6.70 -12.27
N ALA A 5 13.41 7.70 -11.64
CA ALA A 5 14.67 8.28 -12.12
C ALA A 5 15.54 8.77 -10.94
N ASP A 6 14.99 9.62 -10.08
CA ASP A 6 15.68 10.10 -8.87
C ASP A 6 15.85 9.02 -7.78
N VAL A 7 15.22 7.85 -7.96
CA VAL A 7 15.09 6.77 -6.96
C VAL A 7 16.45 6.23 -6.53
N ALA A 8 17.31 5.85 -7.50
CA ALA A 8 18.59 5.20 -7.24
C ALA A 8 19.60 6.11 -6.51
N ALA A 9 19.58 7.42 -6.76
CA ALA A 9 20.58 8.36 -6.24
C ALA A 9 20.45 8.64 -4.72
N LEU A 10 19.23 8.57 -4.16
CA LEU A 10 18.98 8.89 -2.75
C LEU A 10 19.18 7.67 -1.83
N THR A 11 18.65 6.51 -2.23
CA THR A 11 18.70 5.27 -1.44
C THR A 11 20.15 4.83 -1.19
N ASN A 12 20.99 4.93 -2.22
CA ASN A 12 22.39 4.48 -2.19
C ASN A 12 23.30 5.39 -1.33
N ARG A 13 22.84 6.59 -0.91
CA ARG A 13 23.66 7.61 -0.26
C ARG A 13 23.34 7.89 1.21
N MET A 14 22.13 7.52 1.70
CA MET A 14 21.70 7.82 3.08
C MET A 14 21.27 6.61 3.93
N PHE A 15 20.82 5.50 3.33
CA PHE A 15 20.12 4.43 4.08
C PHE A 15 20.84 3.08 4.13
N LYS A 16 22.03 3.00 3.53
CA LYS A 16 22.91 1.83 3.52
C LYS A 16 23.22 1.19 4.90
N PRO A 17 23.22 1.92 6.05
CA PRO A 17 23.46 1.30 7.37
C PRO A 17 22.30 0.46 7.93
N PHE A 18 21.09 0.52 7.35
CA PHE A 18 19.86 -0.01 7.97
C PHE A 18 19.30 -1.28 7.32
N GLY A 19 20.06 -1.95 6.44
CA GLY A 19 19.62 -3.19 5.78
C GLY A 19 18.29 -3.03 5.03
N ASP A 20 17.45 -4.07 5.08
CA ASP A 20 16.14 -4.12 4.42
C ASP A 20 15.22 -2.96 4.86
N LEU A 21 15.30 -2.58 6.14
CA LEU A 21 14.61 -1.43 6.72
C LEU A 21 14.91 -0.13 5.95
N GLY A 22 16.15 0.04 5.50
CA GLY A 22 16.59 1.20 4.73
C GLY A 22 15.99 1.26 3.32
N TYR A 23 15.74 0.11 2.69
CA TYR A 23 15.05 0.04 1.40
C TYR A 23 13.58 0.43 1.56
N LEU A 24 12.88 -0.14 2.55
CA LEU A 24 11.48 0.15 2.82
C LEU A 24 11.24 1.58 3.28
N LEU A 25 12.12 2.15 4.11
CA LEU A 25 12.12 3.59 4.43
C LEU A 25 12.32 4.43 3.17
N GLY A 26 13.17 3.98 2.24
CA GLY A 26 13.28 4.54 0.89
C GLY A 26 11.92 4.56 0.17
N VAL A 27 11.23 3.42 0.10
CA VAL A 27 9.89 3.29 -0.51
C VAL A 27 8.88 4.22 0.16
N PHE A 28 8.78 4.23 1.49
CA PHE A 28 7.87 5.12 2.22
C PHE A 28 8.20 6.60 2.05
N VAL A 29 9.48 6.97 1.93
CA VAL A 29 9.89 8.35 1.59
C VAL A 29 9.52 8.70 0.14
N ARG A 30 9.56 7.76 -0.81
CA ARG A 30 9.03 7.97 -2.17
C ARG A 30 7.50 8.10 -2.18
N VAL A 31 6.80 7.31 -1.37
CA VAL A 31 5.37 7.50 -1.12
C VAL A 31 5.06 8.85 -0.46
N ALA A 32 5.92 9.36 0.42
CA ALA A 32 5.81 10.71 0.98
C ALA A 32 6.10 11.85 -0.04
N GLN A 33 6.77 11.52 -1.15
CA GLN A 33 7.05 12.42 -2.27
C GLN A 33 6.01 12.30 -3.39
N LEU A 34 5.21 11.24 -3.40
CA LEU A 34 4.12 11.07 -4.36
C LEU A 34 3.10 12.20 -4.21
N ARG A 35 2.74 12.80 -5.35
CA ARG A 35 1.64 13.78 -5.41
C ARG A 35 0.36 13.06 -5.00
N ARG A 36 -0.39 13.67 -4.07
CA ARG A 36 -1.70 13.19 -3.63
C ARG A 36 -2.61 13.05 -4.85
N ARG A 37 -2.85 11.82 -5.31
CA ARG A 37 -3.81 11.53 -6.37
C ARG A 37 -5.18 11.26 -5.72
N SER A 38 -6.26 11.56 -6.43
CA SER A 38 -7.46 10.75 -6.27
C SER A 38 -7.20 9.46 -7.05
N LEU A 39 -7.58 8.33 -6.49
CA LEU A 39 -7.51 7.05 -7.18
C LEU A 39 -8.87 6.42 -6.97
N ALA A 40 -9.81 6.86 -7.82
CA ALA A 40 -11.22 6.56 -7.70
C ALA A 40 -11.45 5.05 -7.86
N LEU A 41 -11.97 4.43 -6.81
CA LEU A 41 -12.18 2.99 -6.72
C LEU A 41 -13.54 2.66 -6.11
N ARG A 42 -13.98 1.43 -6.26
CA ARG A 42 -15.14 0.88 -5.53
C ARG A 42 -14.88 -0.59 -5.22
N CYS A 43 -15.43 -1.10 -4.13
CA CYS A 43 -15.16 -2.46 -3.67
C CYS A 43 -16.44 -3.29 -3.63
N ASP A 44 -16.36 -4.55 -4.05
CA ASP A 44 -17.48 -5.49 -4.05
C ASP A 44 -18.75 -4.87 -4.70
N ASP A 45 -19.88 -4.89 -3.99
CA ASP A 45 -21.17 -4.33 -4.45
C ASP A 45 -21.34 -2.81 -4.19
N ASP A 46 -20.25 -2.06 -3.96
CA ASP A 46 -20.31 -0.61 -3.74
C ASP A 46 -20.96 0.12 -4.93
N ALA A 47 -22.07 0.82 -4.66
CA ALA A 47 -22.82 1.59 -5.66
C ALA A 47 -22.13 2.93 -6.03
N GLU A 48 -21.33 3.49 -5.13
CA GLU A 48 -20.64 4.77 -5.31
C GLU A 48 -19.13 4.57 -5.46
N TRP A 49 -18.47 5.51 -6.15
CA TRP A 49 -17.02 5.54 -6.29
C TRP A 49 -16.38 6.34 -5.14
N ASP A 50 -15.43 5.73 -4.42
CA ASP A 50 -14.56 6.43 -3.47
C ASP A 50 -13.51 7.24 -4.24
N GLU A 51 -13.85 8.49 -4.57
CA GLU A 51 -12.94 9.45 -5.22
C GLU A 51 -12.05 10.21 -4.22
N GLY A 52 -11.96 9.75 -2.98
CA GLY A 52 -11.25 10.46 -1.94
C GLY A 52 -9.73 10.49 -2.17
N ARG A 53 -9.12 11.66 -1.94
CA ARG A 53 -7.65 11.81 -2.09
C ARG A 53 -6.88 10.88 -1.15
N THR A 54 -5.78 10.32 -1.65
CA THR A 54 -4.87 9.44 -0.90
C THR A 54 -3.43 9.94 -0.94
N LEU A 55 -2.66 9.53 0.07
CA LEU A 55 -1.21 9.47 0.00
C LEU A 55 -0.78 8.14 -0.62
N PHE A 56 -1.38 7.03 -0.17
CA PHE A 56 -1.21 5.70 -0.76
C PHE A 56 -2.40 4.79 -0.48
N LEU A 57 -2.36 3.66 -1.18
CA LEU A 57 -3.27 2.54 -1.12
C LEU A 57 -2.42 1.27 -1.22
N THR A 58 -2.64 0.29 -0.34
CA THR A 58 -2.07 -1.06 -0.47
C THR A 58 -3.17 -2.09 -0.43
N PHE A 59 -2.95 -3.21 -1.12
CA PHE A 59 -3.81 -4.38 -1.13
C PHE A 59 -2.97 -5.56 -0.63
N ASN A 60 -3.41 -6.22 0.43
CA ASN A 60 -2.53 -7.05 1.25
C ASN A 60 -3.22 -8.39 1.54
N ASN A 61 -2.68 -9.48 0.99
CA ASN A 61 -3.11 -10.86 1.32
C ASN A 61 -2.59 -11.33 2.68
N SER A 62 -1.60 -10.63 3.25
CA SER A 62 -0.97 -10.99 4.52
C SER A 62 -0.68 -9.77 5.37
N LYS A 63 -0.43 -10.00 6.66
CA LYS A 63 -0.28 -8.94 7.67
C LYS A 63 0.99 -8.12 7.51
N TYR A 64 2.05 -8.74 7.01
CA TYR A 64 3.41 -8.22 7.08
C TYR A 64 3.93 -7.80 5.70
N THR A 65 4.65 -6.67 5.68
CA THR A 65 5.50 -6.28 4.57
C THR A 65 6.91 -5.99 5.07
N GLY A 66 7.93 -6.26 4.26
CA GLY A 66 9.31 -6.01 4.67
C GLY A 66 9.76 -6.79 5.91
N GLY A 67 9.26 -8.01 6.07
CA GLY A 67 9.57 -8.93 7.18
C GLY A 67 8.87 -8.62 8.51
N THR A 68 8.85 -7.36 8.96
CA THR A 68 8.45 -7.01 10.35
C THR A 68 7.39 -5.93 10.50
N MET A 69 6.99 -5.24 9.43
CA MET A 69 5.96 -4.19 9.52
C MET A 69 4.57 -4.77 9.25
N LEU A 70 3.69 -4.63 10.23
CA LEU A 70 2.26 -4.95 10.15
C LEU A 70 1.55 -3.88 9.30
N ILE A 71 1.65 -3.95 7.98
CA ILE A 71 0.99 -3.00 7.06
C ILE A 71 -0.53 -3.17 7.06
N ALA A 72 -1.01 -4.41 7.22
CA ALA A 72 -2.42 -4.76 7.26
C ALA A 72 -2.66 -5.74 8.44
N PRO A 73 -2.63 -5.26 9.69
CA PRO A 73 -2.60 -6.12 10.89
C PRO A 73 -3.75 -7.12 10.98
N ASP A 74 -4.89 -6.77 10.38
CA ASP A 74 -6.14 -7.52 10.41
C ASP A 74 -6.28 -8.52 9.23
N ALA A 75 -5.39 -8.49 8.23
CA ALA A 75 -5.46 -9.34 7.05
C ALA A 75 -5.32 -10.83 7.36
N ASP A 76 -6.18 -11.69 6.83
CA ASP A 76 -6.11 -13.14 6.99
C ASP A 76 -5.89 -13.81 5.61
N PRO A 77 -4.77 -14.51 5.36
CA PRO A 77 -4.54 -15.17 4.07
C PRO A 77 -5.49 -16.35 3.79
N THR A 78 -6.34 -16.74 4.75
CA THR A 78 -7.23 -17.91 4.66
C THR A 78 -8.71 -17.56 4.45
N ASP A 79 -9.12 -16.30 4.59
CA ASP A 79 -10.53 -15.89 4.51
C ASP A 79 -11.07 -15.70 3.08
N GLY A 80 -10.17 -15.70 2.09
CA GLY A 80 -10.50 -15.48 0.68
C GLY A 80 -10.88 -14.02 0.38
N LEU A 81 -10.36 -13.08 1.15
CA LEU A 81 -10.44 -11.63 0.99
C LEU A 81 -9.03 -11.05 0.80
N ILE A 82 -8.97 -9.80 0.35
CA ILE A 82 -7.77 -8.98 0.37
C ILE A 82 -8.02 -7.75 1.24
N GLU A 83 -7.14 -7.47 2.20
CA GLU A 83 -7.27 -6.30 3.07
C GLU A 83 -6.72 -5.09 2.34
N PHE A 84 -7.59 -4.15 1.94
CA PHE A 84 -7.13 -2.87 1.42
C PHE A 84 -6.88 -1.90 2.56
N VAL A 85 -5.72 -1.26 2.56
CA VAL A 85 -5.35 -0.22 3.53
C VAL A 85 -5.11 1.08 2.77
N ARG A 86 -5.90 2.09 3.11
CA ARG A 86 -5.84 3.43 2.52
C ARG A 86 -5.31 4.42 3.54
N TRP A 87 -4.42 5.29 3.07
CA TRP A 87 -4.00 6.47 3.80
C TRP A 87 -4.42 7.74 3.09
N GLY A 88 -5.19 8.56 3.78
CA GLY A 88 -5.54 9.92 3.40
C GLY A 88 -4.32 10.87 3.39
N PRO A 89 -4.54 12.15 3.03
CA PRO A 89 -3.48 13.10 2.72
C PRO A 89 -2.76 13.67 3.96
N ILE A 90 -2.03 12.82 4.68
CA ILE A 90 -1.19 13.23 5.82
C ILE A 90 -0.02 14.14 5.37
N GLY A 91 0.51 14.95 6.28
CA GLY A 91 1.72 15.76 6.07
C GLY A 91 2.99 14.97 6.40
N ARG A 92 4.14 15.38 5.85
CA ARG A 92 5.45 14.69 6.03
C ARG A 92 5.78 14.40 7.50
N LEU A 93 5.61 15.37 8.39
CA LEU A 93 5.88 15.22 9.84
C LEU A 93 4.87 14.28 10.52
N GLY A 94 3.62 14.24 10.05
CA GLY A 94 2.62 13.28 10.52
C GLY A 94 2.99 11.86 10.11
N LEU A 95 3.39 11.65 8.85
CA LEU A 95 3.87 10.35 8.38
C LEU A 95 5.08 9.87 9.18
N LEU A 96 6.10 10.71 9.38
CA LEU A 96 7.29 10.34 10.17
C LEU A 96 6.95 9.93 11.62
N ARG A 97 5.93 10.54 12.24
CA ARG A 97 5.41 10.15 13.56
C ARG A 97 4.58 8.86 13.54
N THR A 98 4.01 8.51 12.39
CA THR A 98 3.24 7.28 12.18
C THR A 98 4.12 6.08 11.86
N LEU A 99 5.26 6.25 11.17
CA LEU A 99 6.12 5.12 10.74
C LEU A 99 6.46 4.11 11.86
N PRO A 100 6.79 4.50 13.10
CA PRO A 100 7.04 3.53 14.18
C PRO A 100 5.82 2.63 14.50
N ARG A 101 4.60 3.11 14.24
CA ARG A 101 3.34 2.39 14.46
C ARG A 101 3.03 1.33 13.38
N LEU A 102 3.91 1.18 12.39
CA LEU A 102 3.87 0.04 11.48
C LEU A 102 4.35 -1.25 12.15
N TYR A 103 5.21 -1.17 13.17
CA TYR A 103 5.75 -2.36 13.85
C TYR A 103 4.81 -2.92 14.92
N ASP A 104 3.89 -2.11 15.47
CA ASP A 104 2.84 -2.53 16.40
C ASP A 104 1.43 -2.56 15.75
N GLY A 105 1.35 -2.28 14.44
CA GLY A 105 0.11 -2.19 13.69
C GLY A 105 -0.81 -1.03 14.06
N SER A 106 -0.50 -0.21 15.07
CA SER A 106 -1.40 0.84 15.58
C SER A 106 -1.57 2.03 14.62
N HIS A 107 -0.83 2.07 13.51
CA HIS A 107 -1.00 3.04 12.44
C HIS A 107 -2.43 3.03 11.86
N ILE A 108 -3.10 1.86 11.72
CA ILE A 108 -4.47 1.77 11.20
C ILE A 108 -5.51 2.49 12.07
N LYS A 109 -5.18 2.82 13.32
CA LYS A 109 -6.08 3.54 14.25
C LYS A 109 -6.04 5.07 14.05
N HIS A 110 -5.28 5.56 13.07
CA HIS A 110 -5.17 6.99 12.79
C HIS A 110 -6.42 7.50 12.04
N PRO A 111 -6.96 8.71 12.32
CA PRO A 111 -8.16 9.24 11.65
C PRO A 111 -8.06 9.49 10.13
N LEU A 112 -6.88 9.27 9.53
CA LEU A 112 -6.64 9.33 8.09
C LEU A 112 -6.36 7.94 7.49
N ALA A 113 -6.34 6.89 8.30
CA ALA A 113 -6.29 5.51 7.83
C ALA A 113 -7.72 4.99 7.68
N SER A 114 -7.99 4.27 6.60
CA SER A 114 -9.19 3.44 6.46
C SER A 114 -8.77 2.07 5.94
N ARG A 115 -9.53 1.03 6.31
CA ARG A 115 -9.23 -0.36 5.94
C ARG A 115 -10.51 -1.17 5.75
N ARG A 116 -10.51 -2.10 4.80
CA ARG A 116 -11.64 -2.99 4.49
C ARG A 116 -11.10 -4.26 3.82
N ALA A 117 -11.54 -5.41 4.32
CA ALA A 117 -11.39 -6.69 3.64
C ALA A 117 -12.44 -6.80 2.52
N VAL A 118 -12.00 -7.10 1.30
CA VAL A 118 -12.81 -7.08 0.07
C VAL A 118 -12.46 -8.26 -0.82
N ARG A 119 -13.31 -8.61 -1.78
CA ARG A 119 -13.04 -9.66 -2.79
C ARG A 119 -12.65 -9.06 -4.13
N HIS A 120 -13.31 -7.98 -4.49
CA HIS A 120 -13.17 -7.32 -5.79
C HIS A 120 -12.97 -5.82 -5.58
N VAL A 121 -12.08 -5.23 -6.37
CA VAL A 121 -11.84 -3.78 -6.39
C VAL A 121 -11.81 -3.31 -7.84
N GLU A 122 -12.69 -2.41 -8.22
CA GLU A 122 -12.64 -1.74 -9.52
C GLU A 122 -11.98 -0.37 -9.40
N PHE A 123 -11.37 0.08 -10.51
CA PHE A 123 -10.74 1.39 -10.63
C PHE A 123 -11.35 2.18 -11.79
N LYS A 124 -11.73 3.44 -11.53
CA LYS A 124 -12.43 4.31 -12.48
C LYS A 124 -11.54 4.86 -13.58
N GLU A 125 -10.28 5.12 -13.25
CA GLU A 125 -9.33 5.77 -14.14
C GLU A 125 -8.40 4.74 -14.80
N ALA A 126 -8.58 4.50 -16.10
CA ALA A 126 -7.65 3.70 -16.92
C ALA A 126 -6.35 4.45 -17.28
N ALA A 127 -5.91 5.41 -16.46
CA ALA A 127 -4.64 6.10 -16.66
C ALA A 127 -3.48 5.21 -16.15
N PRO A 128 -2.35 5.10 -16.88
CA PRO A 128 -1.21 4.33 -16.42
C PRO A 128 -0.68 4.80 -15.05
N VAL A 129 -0.54 3.87 -14.11
CA VAL A 129 -0.08 4.09 -12.74
C VAL A 129 0.92 3.00 -12.32
N ASP A 130 2.02 3.40 -11.69
CA ASP A 130 3.16 2.49 -11.42
C ASP A 130 2.94 1.68 -10.13
N VAL A 131 2.17 0.58 -10.20
CA VAL A 131 1.92 -0.34 -9.08
C VAL A 131 3.25 -0.90 -8.54
N MET A 132 3.31 -1.13 -7.22
CA MET A 132 4.35 -1.98 -6.62
C MET A 132 3.71 -3.30 -6.25
N ILE A 133 4.25 -4.41 -6.77
CA ILE A 133 3.79 -5.78 -6.51
C ILE A 133 5.00 -6.55 -5.97
N ASP A 134 4.90 -7.04 -4.73
CA ASP A 134 5.90 -7.86 -4.03
C ASP A 134 7.36 -7.35 -4.09
N GLY A 135 7.52 -6.02 -4.22
CA GLY A 135 8.82 -5.32 -4.26
C GLY A 135 9.23 -4.84 -5.66
N GLU A 136 8.61 -5.36 -6.72
CA GLU A 136 8.83 -4.90 -8.10
C GLU A 136 7.88 -3.73 -8.45
N VAL A 137 8.31 -2.82 -9.33
CA VAL A 137 7.50 -1.67 -9.76
C VAL A 137 7.20 -1.80 -11.25
N ILE A 138 5.91 -1.83 -11.59
CA ILE A 138 5.40 -1.94 -12.96
C ILE A 138 4.39 -0.84 -13.24
N THR A 139 4.36 -0.31 -14.46
CA THR A 139 3.34 0.68 -14.88
C THR A 139 2.21 -0.01 -15.63
N VAL A 140 0.99 0.10 -15.09
CA VAL A 140 -0.20 -0.57 -15.64
C VAL A 140 -1.42 0.34 -15.64
N GLU A 141 -2.34 0.10 -16.58
CA GLU A 141 -3.71 0.61 -16.50
C GLU A 141 -4.52 -0.35 -15.63
N CYS A 142 -4.51 -0.12 -14.31
CA CYS A 142 -5.24 -0.98 -13.38
C CYS A 142 -6.75 -0.76 -13.56
N ARG A 143 -7.50 -1.80 -13.95
CA ARG A 143 -8.97 -1.74 -14.13
C ARG A 143 -9.72 -2.42 -12.99
N ALA A 144 -9.22 -3.57 -12.56
CA ALA A 144 -9.74 -4.32 -11.44
C ALA A 144 -8.61 -5.07 -10.72
N LEU A 145 -8.89 -5.46 -9.48
CA LEU A 145 -8.11 -6.40 -8.69
C LEU A 145 -9.08 -7.42 -8.08
N ASP A 146 -8.74 -8.69 -8.24
CA ASP A 146 -9.50 -9.84 -7.73
C ASP A 146 -8.64 -10.66 -6.77
N VAL A 147 -9.21 -11.10 -5.66
CA VAL A 147 -8.62 -12.17 -4.84
C VAL A 147 -9.02 -13.54 -5.39
N LEU A 148 -8.10 -14.49 -5.41
CA LEU A 148 -8.36 -15.89 -5.77
C LEU A 148 -8.30 -16.76 -4.50
N PRO A 149 -9.44 -17.14 -3.91
CA PRO A 149 -9.47 -17.92 -2.67
C PRO A 149 -8.78 -19.28 -2.84
N ALA A 150 -7.92 -19.65 -1.89
CA ALA A 150 -7.19 -20.92 -1.87
C ALA A 150 -6.43 -21.28 -3.18
N ALA A 151 -5.89 -20.27 -3.88
CA ALA A 151 -5.18 -20.49 -5.15
C ALA A 151 -3.79 -21.16 -5.02
N VAL A 152 -3.22 -21.22 -3.81
CA VAL A 152 -1.89 -21.79 -3.54
C VAL A 152 -1.91 -22.53 -2.21
N ASP A 153 -1.45 -23.78 -2.20
CA ASP A 153 -1.16 -24.53 -0.98
C ASP A 153 0.23 -24.15 -0.43
N VAL A 154 0.32 -23.83 0.86
CA VAL A 154 1.56 -23.43 1.53
C VAL A 154 1.78 -24.29 2.78
N PHE A 155 3.00 -24.79 2.94
CA PHE A 155 3.42 -25.46 4.18
C PHE A 155 3.73 -24.41 5.26
N ILE A 156 3.14 -24.57 6.44
CA ILE A 156 3.19 -23.64 7.58
C ILE A 156 3.89 -24.32 8.76
#